data_AF-A0A7C4J1G8-F1
#
_entry.id   AF-A0A7C4J1G8-F1
#
_cell.length_a   1.000
_cell.length_b   1.000
_cell.length_c   1.000
_cell.angle_alpha   90.00
_cell.angle_beta   90.00
_cell.angle_gamma   90.00
#
_symmetry.space_group_name_H-M   'P 1'
#
loop_
_entity.id
_entity.type
_entity.pdbx_description
1 polymer ?
#
loop_
_entity_poly.entity_id
_entity_poly.type
_entity_poly.pdbx_seq_one_letter_code
_entity_poly.pdbx_strand_id
1 'polypeptide(L)'
;MKKKNNASFGVNGWYLSPSDNICLAKCIFDEPYREEIKEINKHEIIVKIAESIGPEPSNLCIAEEIFENLKFEIANFVIHHEYNCRRGVNADLLLWLDGKVNPGKLKKLNSFIDKYIK
;
A
#
# COMPACT_ATOMS: atom_id res chain seq x y z
N MET A 1 14.62 -37.26 21.09
CA MET A 1 14.17 -37.66 19.75
C MET A 1 14.09 -36.41 18.87
N LYS A 2 14.87 -36.35 17.79
CA LYS A 2 14.92 -35.21 16.85
C LYS A 2 13.65 -35.19 15.98
N LYS A 3 12.89 -34.09 15.97
CA LYS A 3 11.85 -33.86 14.95
C LYS A 3 12.53 -33.56 13.62
N LYS A 4 12.39 -34.46 12.64
CA LYS A 4 12.75 -34.21 11.25
C LYS A 4 11.61 -33.41 10.61
N ASN A 5 11.87 -32.16 10.23
CA ASN A 5 11.00 -31.42 9.33
C ASN A 5 11.32 -31.87 7.91
N ASN A 6 10.38 -32.56 7.28
CA ASN A 6 10.43 -32.87 5.85
C ASN A 6 10.06 -31.61 5.08
N ALA A 7 11.06 -30.85 4.65
CA ALA A 7 10.88 -29.82 3.63
C ALA A 7 10.86 -30.51 2.26
N SER A 8 9.68 -30.56 1.64
CA SER A 8 9.52 -30.95 0.23
C SER A 8 9.89 -29.77 -0.66
N PHE A 9 10.83 -29.99 -1.58
CA PHE A 9 11.32 -29.01 -2.55
C PHE A 9 10.60 -29.10 -3.90
N GLY A 10 10.39 -27.94 -4.53
CA GLY A 10 10.06 -27.73 -5.95
C GLY A 10 8.65 -27.12 -6.14
N VAL A 11 8.42 -26.02 -6.86
CA VAL A 11 9.20 -25.30 -7.88
C VAL A 11 8.77 -23.82 -7.83
N ASN A 12 9.73 -22.89 -7.76
CA ASN A 12 9.55 -21.41 -7.86
C ASN A 12 8.66 -20.70 -6.81
N GLY A 13 8.62 -21.17 -5.57
CA GLY A 13 7.94 -20.49 -4.46
C GLY A 13 8.93 -19.80 -3.53
N TRP A 14 9.20 -18.51 -3.72
CA TRP A 14 9.83 -17.70 -2.68
C TRP A 14 8.81 -17.53 -1.54
N TYR A 15 8.80 -18.50 -0.62
CA TYR A 15 8.09 -18.38 0.64
C TYR A 15 8.81 -17.34 1.50
N LEU A 16 8.33 -16.09 1.45
CA LEU A 16 8.54 -15.17 2.56
C LEU A 16 7.84 -15.79 3.77
N SER A 17 8.59 -16.03 4.84
CA SER A 17 8.00 -16.48 6.09
C SER A 17 7.00 -15.40 6.55
N PRO A 18 5.82 -15.75 7.10
CA PRO A 18 4.89 -14.76 7.66
C PRO A 18 5.53 -13.84 8.72
N SER A 19 6.68 -14.24 9.27
CA SER A 19 7.52 -13.45 10.19
C SER A 19 8.27 -12.29 9.55
N ASP A 20 8.37 -12.24 8.21
CA ASP A 20 9.16 -11.22 7.49
C ASP A 20 8.29 -10.02 7.05
N ASN A 21 7.00 -10.05 7.36
CA ASN A 21 6.12 -8.91 7.17
C ASN A 21 6.41 -7.85 8.24
N ILE A 22 7.16 -6.81 7.84
CA ILE A 22 7.34 -5.61 8.65
C ILE A 22 5.99 -4.90 8.72
N CYS A 23 5.34 -4.99 9.87
CA CYS A 23 4.13 -4.23 10.15
C CYS A 23 4.51 -2.77 10.34
N LEU A 24 4.36 -1.95 9.30
CA LEU A 24 4.54 -0.49 9.40
C LEU A 24 3.52 0.14 10.37
N ALA A 25 2.44 -0.57 10.69
CA ALA A 25 1.44 -0.19 11.69
C ALA A 25 1.83 -0.55 13.14
N LYS A 26 2.93 -1.27 13.38
CA LYS A 26 3.60 -1.29 14.70
C LYS A 26 4.34 0.02 14.88
N CYS A 27 3.58 1.11 14.88
CA CYS A 27 4.06 2.38 15.38
C CYS A 27 4.30 2.20 16.89
N ILE A 28 5.30 2.87 17.45
CA ILE A 28 5.52 2.92 18.91
C ILE A 28 4.37 3.62 19.66
N PHE A 29 3.40 4.17 18.93
CA PHE A 29 2.29 4.92 19.46
C PHE A 29 0.98 4.12 19.34
N ASP A 30 0.20 4.14 20.42
CA ASP A 30 -1.13 3.51 20.51
C ASP A 30 -2.15 4.15 19.55
N GLU A 31 -3.29 3.47 19.37
CA GLU A 31 -4.36 3.77 18.39
C GLU A 31 -4.78 5.26 18.27
N PRO A 32 -4.93 6.08 19.34
CA PRO A 32 -5.35 7.48 19.16
C PRO A 32 -4.27 8.35 18.51
N TYR A 33 -3.00 8.11 18.80
CA TYR A 33 -1.88 8.88 18.25
C TYR A 33 -1.60 8.51 16.79
N ARG A 34 -1.94 7.29 16.39
CA ARG A 34 -1.74 6.83 15.01
C ARG A 34 -2.65 7.56 14.02
N GLU A 35 -3.90 7.78 14.39
CA GLU A 35 -4.83 8.57 13.55
C GLU A 35 -4.42 10.04 13.52
N GLU A 36 -3.98 10.60 14.65
CA GLU A 36 -3.47 11.98 14.68
C GLU A 36 -2.25 12.15 13.77
N ILE A 37 -1.25 11.26 13.85
CA ILE A 37 -0.06 11.30 12.97
C ILE A 37 -0.45 11.16 11.50
N LYS A 38 -1.43 10.31 11.20
CA LYS A 38 -1.93 10.13 9.83
C LYS A 38 -2.57 11.42 9.30
N GLU A 39 -3.42 12.08 10.08
CA GLU A 39 -4.05 13.33 9.67
C GLU A 39 -3.04 14.48 9.55
N ILE A 40 -2.03 14.54 10.43
CA ILE A 40 -0.92 15.51 10.32
C ILE A 40 -0.17 15.30 9.00
N ASN A 41 0.27 14.07 8.71
CA ASN A 41 1.00 13.77 7.47
C ASN A 41 0.14 14.04 6.23
N LYS A 42 -1.16 13.72 6.27
CA LYS A 42 -2.10 14.05 5.18
C LYS A 42 -2.14 15.57 4.98
N HIS A 43 -2.29 16.34 6.05
CA HIS A 43 -2.37 17.79 5.98
C HIS A 43 -1.09 18.41 5.42
N GLU A 44 0.08 17.96 5.84
CA GLU A 44 1.37 18.44 5.30
C GLU A 44 1.48 18.26 3.78
N ILE A 45 0.99 17.13 3.25
CA ILE A 45 0.99 16.88 1.81
C ILE A 45 0.04 17.84 1.09
N ILE A 46 -1.17 18.02 1.64
CA ILE A 46 -2.18 18.92 1.06
C ILE A 46 -1.67 20.37 1.03
N VAL A 47 -1.03 20.84 2.10
CA VAL A 47 -0.44 22.19 2.14
C VAL A 47 0.61 22.35 1.03
N LYS A 48 1.51 21.38 0.85
CA LYS A 48 2.52 21.44 -0.22
C LYS A 48 1.91 21.45 -1.62
N ILE A 49 0.82 20.71 -1.83
CA ILE A 49 0.08 20.76 -3.10
C ILE A 49 -0.55 22.15 -3.28
N ALA A 50 -1.20 22.69 -2.25
CA ALA A 50 -1.84 24.01 -2.31
C ALA A 50 -0.81 25.12 -2.59
N GLU A 51 0.34 25.10 -1.92
CA GLU A 51 1.47 26.01 -2.16
C GLU A 51 1.99 25.94 -3.60
N SER A 52 1.96 24.74 -4.21
CA SER A 52 2.38 24.53 -5.60
C SER A 52 1.37 25.09 -6.61
N ILE A 53 0.08 25.17 -6.25
CA ILE A 53 -0.97 25.76 -7.09
C ILE A 53 -0.93 27.29 -7.02
N GLY A 54 -0.78 27.84 -5.81
CA GLY A 54 -0.69 29.28 -5.57
C GLY A 54 -1.29 29.70 -4.22
N PRO A 55 -1.18 30.99 -3.86
CA PRO A 55 -1.47 31.49 -2.51
C PRO A 55 -2.96 31.63 -2.16
N GLU A 56 -3.88 31.28 -3.05
CA GLU A 56 -5.32 31.46 -2.83
C GLU A 56 -5.84 30.43 -1.81
N PRO A 57 -6.54 30.84 -0.73
CA PRO A 57 -7.05 29.91 0.29
C PRO A 57 -7.99 28.83 -0.25
N SER A 58 -8.73 29.11 -1.34
CA SER A 58 -9.60 28.12 -2.00
C SER A 58 -8.82 26.94 -2.58
N ASN A 59 -7.50 27.08 -2.78
CA ASN A 59 -6.65 26.01 -3.31
C ASN A 59 -6.51 24.84 -2.33
N LEU A 60 -6.80 25.01 -1.04
CA LEU A 60 -6.79 23.90 -0.07
C LEU A 60 -7.80 22.81 -0.44
N CYS A 61 -9.01 23.20 -0.87
CA CYS A 61 -10.03 22.24 -1.30
C CYS A 61 -9.60 21.51 -2.58
N ILE A 62 -9.00 22.24 -3.52
CA ILE A 62 -8.49 21.67 -4.78
C ILE A 62 -7.32 20.72 -4.49
N ALA A 63 -6.42 21.10 -3.58
CA ALA A 63 -5.28 20.30 -3.16
C ALA A 63 -5.71 18.99 -2.48
N GLU A 64 -6.77 19.02 -1.67
CA GLU A 64 -7.33 17.82 -1.08
C GLU A 64 -7.93 16.88 -2.15
N GLU A 65 -8.65 17.41 -3.13
CA GLU A 65 -9.17 16.62 -4.26
C GLU A 65 -8.04 15.98 -5.08
N ILE A 66 -6.98 16.75 -5.38
CA ILE A 66 -5.79 16.23 -6.08
C ILE A 66 -5.14 15.11 -5.28
N PHE A 67 -4.96 15.30 -3.97
CA PHE A 67 -4.39 14.27 -3.09
C PHE A 67 -5.21 12.98 -3.13
N GLU A 68 -6.53 13.08 -2.96
CA GLU A 68 -7.42 11.92 -2.94
C GLU A 68 -7.40 11.14 -4.27
N ASN A 69 -7.31 11.84 -5.39
CA ASN A 69 -7.26 11.23 -6.72
C ASN A 69 -5.90 10.59 -7.05
N LEU A 70 -4.79 11.15 -6.55
CA LEU A 70 -3.45 10.74 -6.97
C LEU A 70 -2.70 9.85 -5.97
N LYS A 71 -3.07 9.82 -4.69
CA LYS A 71 -2.27 9.15 -3.64
C LYS A 71 -1.92 7.70 -3.94
N PHE A 72 -2.84 6.94 -4.55
CA PHE A 72 -2.59 5.54 -4.90
C PHE A 72 -1.78 5.39 -6.18
N GLU A 73 -1.96 6.28 -7.16
CA GLU A 73 -1.15 6.28 -8.38
C GLU A 73 0.30 6.63 -8.09
N ILE A 74 0.53 7.64 -7.24
CA ILE A 74 1.86 8.03 -6.77
C ILE A 74 2.50 6.87 -6.00
N ALA A 75 1.79 6.26 -5.04
CA ALA A 75 2.31 5.11 -4.30
C ALA A 75 2.67 3.95 -5.22
N ASN A 76 1.81 3.67 -6.21
CA ASN A 76 2.04 2.62 -7.20
C ASN A 76 3.28 2.91 -8.05
N PHE A 77 3.44 4.15 -8.52
CA PHE A 77 4.60 4.58 -9.29
C PHE A 77 5.90 4.46 -8.49
N VAL A 78 5.93 5.00 -7.28
CA VAL A 78 7.11 4.94 -6.40
C VAL A 78 7.50 3.50 -6.15
N ILE A 79 6.55 2.62 -5.82
CA ILE A 79 6.84 1.22 -5.51
C ILE A 79 7.36 0.44 -6.73
N HIS A 80 6.78 0.64 -7.91
CA HIS A 80 7.14 -0.13 -9.10
C HIS A 80 8.37 0.39 -9.82
N HIS A 81 8.62 1.70 -9.76
CA HIS A 81 9.62 2.35 -10.61
C HIS A 81 10.76 3.00 -9.84
N GLU A 82 10.53 3.49 -8.62
CA GLU A 82 11.56 4.17 -7.83
C GLU A 82 12.13 3.29 -6.70
N TYR A 83 11.29 2.46 -6.08
CA TYR A 83 11.66 1.60 -4.97
C TYR A 83 12.37 0.34 -5.47
N ASN A 84 13.64 0.50 -5.84
CA ASN A 84 14.50 -0.59 -6.27
C ASN A 84 15.03 -1.39 -5.08
N CYS A 85 14.17 -2.21 -4.46
CA CYS A 85 14.56 -3.07 -3.35
C CYS A 85 14.92 -4.49 -3.82
N ARG A 86 16.16 -4.90 -3.53
CA ARG A 86 16.63 -6.29 -3.77
C ARG A 86 15.83 -7.36 -3.04
N ARG A 87 15.09 -6.99 -1.97
CA ARG A 87 14.28 -7.91 -1.16
C ARG A 87 12.81 -7.98 -1.62
N GLY A 88 12.45 -7.26 -2.67
CA GLY A 88 11.07 -7.20 -3.17
C GLY A 88 10.13 -6.43 -2.24
N VAL A 89 8.89 -6.31 -2.68
CA VAL A 89 7.78 -5.71 -1.94
C VAL A 89 6.75 -6.80 -1.64
N ASN A 90 6.09 -6.72 -0.49
CA ASN A 90 5.06 -7.70 -0.13
C ASN A 90 3.96 -7.75 -1.20
N ALA A 91 3.65 -8.95 -1.69
CA ALA A 91 2.60 -9.18 -2.68
C ALA A 91 1.22 -8.70 -2.22
N ASP A 92 0.91 -8.81 -0.91
CA ASP A 92 -0.35 -8.32 -0.34
C ASP A 92 -0.49 -6.80 -0.49
N LEU A 93 0.62 -6.07 -0.35
CA LEU A 93 0.65 -4.62 -0.53
C LEU A 93 0.42 -4.25 -2.01
N LEU A 94 1.07 -4.96 -2.93
CA LEU A 94 0.90 -4.74 -4.37
C LEU A 94 -0.53 -5.02 -4.81
N LEU A 95 -1.12 -6.15 -4.37
CA LEU A 95 -2.52 -6.49 -4.67
C LEU A 95 -3.50 -5.48 -4.08
N TRP A 96 -3.26 -5.00 -2.86
CA TRP A 96 -4.07 -3.96 -2.23
C TRP A 96 -3.98 -2.64 -3.01
N LEU A 97 -2.78 -2.22 -3.42
CA LEU A 97 -2.56 -1.01 -4.23
C LEU A 97 -3.25 -1.11 -5.59
N ASP A 98 -3.07 -2.23 -6.31
CA ASP A 98 -3.72 -2.48 -7.59
C ASP A 98 -5.25 -2.41 -7.47
N GLY A 99 -5.80 -2.93 -6.37
CA GLY A 99 -7.22 -2.85 -6.06
C GLY A 99 -7.72 -1.42 -5.82
N LYS A 100 -6.87 -0.53 -5.31
CA LYS A 100 -7.20 0.89 -5.11
C LYS A 100 -7.07 1.71 -6.39
N VAL A 101 -6.05 1.45 -7.22
CA VAL A 101 -5.85 2.14 -8.51
C VAL A 101 -6.87 1.69 -9.55
N ASN A 102 -7.20 0.39 -9.60
CA ASN A 102 -8.11 -0.18 -10.61
C ASN A 102 -9.24 -1.01 -9.98
N PRO A 103 -10.22 -0.37 -9.30
CA PRO A 103 -11.30 -1.09 -8.62
C PRO A 103 -12.15 -1.95 -9.57
N GLY A 104 -12.28 -1.56 -10.84
CA GLY A 104 -12.99 -2.32 -11.87
C GLY A 104 -12.31 -3.63 -12.27
N LYS A 105 -10.97 -3.69 -12.25
CA LYS A 105 -10.21 -4.92 -12.54
C LYS A 105 -10.25 -5.88 -11.36
N LEU A 106 -10.23 -5.36 -10.13
CA LEU A 106 -10.34 -6.15 -8.91
C LEU A 106 -11.70 -6.88 -8.83
N LYS A 107 -12.80 -6.22 -9.20
CA LYS A 107 -14.12 -6.86 -9.26
C LYS A 107 -14.16 -8.05 -10.22
N LYS A 108 -13.50 -7.94 -11.38
CA LYS A 108 -13.39 -9.04 -12.36
C LYS A 108 -12.56 -10.20 -11.80
N LEU A 109 -11.44 -9.91 -11.15
CA LEU A 109 -10.60 -10.92 -10.52
C LEU A 109 -11.35 -11.67 -9.41
N ASN A 110 -12.04 -10.95 -8.52
CA ASN A 110 -12.85 -11.57 -7.47
C ASN A 110 -13.97 -12.44 -8.05
N SER A 111 -14.66 -11.96 -9.09
CA SER A 111 -15.69 -12.77 -9.77
C SER A 111 -15.14 -14.04 -10.43
N PHE A 112 -13.88 -14.01 -10.86
CA PHE A 112 -13.20 -15.18 -11.42
C PHE A 112 -12.83 -16.18 -10.31
N ILE A 113 -12.24 -15.69 -9.21
CA ILE A 113 -11.86 -16.52 -8.07
C ILE A 113 -13.10 -17.21 -7.46
N ASP A 114 -14.17 -16.48 -7.22
CA ASP A 114 -15.41 -17.04 -6.66
C ASP A 114 -16.11 -18.02 -7.61
N LYS A 115 -15.83 -17.97 -8.93
CA LYS A 115 -16.44 -18.86 -9.92
C LYS A 115 -15.66 -20.15 -10.18
N TYR A 116 -14.33 -20.12 -10.01
CA TYR A 116 -13.46 -21.22 -10.46
C TYR A 116 -12.59 -21.82 -9.35
N ILE A 117 -12.45 -21.16 -8.21
CA ILE A 117 -11.55 -21.58 -7.13
C ILE A 117 -12.30 -21.89 -5.82
N LYS A 118 -13.39 -21.17 -5.54
CA LYS A 118 -14.37 -21.54 -4.50
C LYS A 118 -15.49 -22.40 -5.08
#